data_AF-A0A8C5TU53-F1
#
_entry.id   AF-A0A8C5TU53-F1
#
_cell.length_a   1.000
_cell.length_b   1.000
_cell.length_c   1.000
_cell.angle_alpha   90.00
_cell.angle_beta   90.00
_cell.angle_gamma   90.00
#
_symmetry.space_group_name_H-M   'P 1'
#
loop_
_entity.id
_entity.type
_entity.pdbx_description
1 polymer ?
#
loop_
_entity_poly.entity_id
_entity_poly.type
_entity_poly.pdbx_seq_one_letter_code
_entity_poly.pdbx_strand_id
1 'polypeptide(L)'
;MGQGQADLAIQTLRECAQNGEWLCLKNLHLVTSWLPVLEKELNTLHPQPNFRLWLTTEVHPKFTPILLQSSLKITYEYIKLNALGHRGFLFSLNIIQHSGWTKFYEFSLSDLRAGFDIIDRLFEGSKDFQWEFVHGLFEHAIYGGRVDNYFDMRVLRSYLEQLFNSRIIGSLNTRGKKMSSFPCSISLPNSCSILDYRNIIESLPEDDKPDFFGLPANIARSSQRMISSQVISQLRILSRSVTAGCKFDREIWSTELSPVLNLWKKLNQNSNLIHQKVSPPAEQQGSPILSFITLEQFNAIRLVQSVHQSLASLSKVIRGTSLLSPEVQRLASALLNQKCPVTWQSKWEGPEDPLQYLRSLVARALAIQNWVEKAEKQKLLSDTLDLSELFHPDTFLNALRQETARVMSCSVDSLKFTASWKGRIQEGKLQVEISGLQLEGCRFDGNRLSENLHDSPSVSSVLPCYMAWIPQVLNY
;
A
#
# COMPACT_ATOMS: atom_id res chain seq x y z
N MET A 1 10.94 -9.68 27.92
CA MET A 1 10.18 -9.00 28.98
C MET A 1 8.70 -9.20 28.72
N GLY A 2 7.99 -9.71 29.73
CA GLY A 2 6.56 -10.00 29.69
C GLY A 2 5.99 -10.00 31.11
N GLN A 3 4.73 -10.39 31.26
CA GLN A 3 4.05 -10.38 32.55
C GLN A 3 4.80 -11.25 33.58
N GLY A 4 5.10 -10.68 34.76
CA GLY A 4 5.76 -11.36 35.87
C GLY A 4 7.28 -11.55 35.76
N GLN A 5 7.92 -11.11 34.67
CA GLN A 5 9.37 -11.27 34.48
C GLN A 5 10.21 -10.10 35.01
N ALA A 6 9.56 -9.02 35.47
CA ALA A 6 10.21 -7.77 35.85
C ALA A 6 11.16 -7.94 37.05
N ASP A 7 10.70 -8.58 38.12
CA ASP A 7 11.49 -8.74 39.35
C ASP A 7 12.63 -9.73 39.16
N LEU A 8 12.36 -10.85 38.47
CA LEU A 8 13.40 -11.83 38.11
C LEU A 8 14.48 -11.18 37.23
N ALA A 9 14.10 -10.33 36.28
CA ALA A 9 15.07 -9.64 35.42
C ALA A 9 16.02 -8.73 36.21
N ILE A 10 15.55 -8.07 37.28
CA ILE A 10 16.43 -7.27 38.16
C ILE A 10 17.36 -8.16 38.97
N GLN A 11 16.88 -9.30 39.47
CA GLN A 11 17.72 -10.26 40.19
C GLN A 11 18.84 -10.79 39.29
N THR A 12 18.49 -11.26 38.09
CA THR A 12 19.47 -11.74 37.10
C THR A 12 20.41 -10.62 36.66
N LEU A 13 19.94 -9.37 36.55
CA LEU A 13 20.79 -8.22 36.25
C LEU A 13 21.87 -8.02 37.32
N ARG A 14 21.51 -8.09 38.60
CA ARG A 14 22.46 -7.94 39.71
C ARG A 14 23.46 -9.10 39.75
N GLU A 15 22.99 -10.32 39.57
CA GLU A 15 23.84 -11.52 39.53
C GLU A 15 24.84 -11.48 38.36
N CYS A 16 24.37 -11.23 37.13
CA CYS A 16 25.25 -11.14 35.97
C CYS A 16 26.23 -9.97 36.09
N ALA A 17 25.84 -8.84 36.68
CA ALA A 17 26.72 -7.70 36.91
C ALA A 17 27.86 -8.03 37.90
N GLN A 18 27.58 -8.83 38.93
CA GLN A 18 28.58 -9.31 39.89
C GLN A 18 29.50 -10.37 39.28
N ASN A 19 28.94 -11.28 38.48
CA ASN A 19 29.68 -12.38 37.86
C ASN A 19 30.45 -11.95 36.59
N GLY A 20 30.14 -10.79 36.02
CA GLY A 20 30.73 -10.31 34.76
C GLY A 20 30.18 -10.97 33.50
N GLU A 21 28.98 -11.55 33.59
CA GLU A 21 28.33 -12.28 32.50
C GLU A 21 27.55 -11.34 31.56
N TRP A 22 27.04 -11.88 30.45
CA TRP A 22 26.28 -11.09 29.48
C TRP A 22 24.78 -11.30 29.70
N LEU A 23 24.04 -10.20 29.80
CA LEU A 23 22.59 -10.24 29.94
C LEU A 23 21.92 -9.58 28.74
N CYS A 24 20.88 -10.22 28.19
CA CYS A 24 20.07 -9.68 27.12
C CYS A 24 18.61 -9.56 27.56
N LEU A 25 18.10 -8.33 27.63
CA LEU A 25 16.70 -8.03 27.91
C LEU A 25 15.97 -7.71 26.61
N LYS A 26 14.97 -8.55 26.27
CA LYS A 26 14.23 -8.43 25.02
C LYS A 26 12.86 -7.75 25.18
N ASN A 27 12.42 -7.03 24.16
CA ASN A 27 11.07 -6.46 24.01
C ASN A 27 10.70 -5.43 25.09
N LEU A 28 11.61 -4.49 25.37
CA LEU A 28 11.39 -3.46 26.39
C LEU A 28 10.22 -2.52 26.08
N HIS A 29 9.86 -2.37 24.81
CA HIS A 29 8.71 -1.56 24.37
C HIS A 29 7.38 -2.03 24.96
N LEU A 30 7.27 -3.30 25.37
CA LEU A 30 6.06 -3.85 26.00
C LEU A 30 5.92 -3.46 27.49
N VAL A 31 7.00 -3.03 28.14
CA VAL A 31 7.07 -2.80 29.60
C VAL A 31 7.53 -1.39 29.93
N THR A 32 6.96 -0.38 29.27
CA THR A 32 7.41 1.03 29.41
C THR A 32 7.27 1.59 30.82
N SER A 33 6.32 1.08 31.62
CA SER A 33 6.13 1.48 33.02
C SER A 33 7.24 0.98 33.95
N TRP A 34 7.97 -0.06 33.57
CA TRP A 34 9.05 -0.66 34.36
C TRP A 34 10.42 -0.02 34.07
N LEU A 35 10.58 0.68 32.95
CA LEU A 35 11.85 1.31 32.56
C LEU A 35 12.45 2.24 33.64
N PRO A 36 11.67 3.07 34.37
CA PRO A 36 12.23 3.89 35.44
C PRO A 36 12.85 3.08 36.58
N VAL A 37 12.34 1.87 36.84
CA VAL A 37 12.91 0.96 37.85
C VAL A 37 14.24 0.40 37.36
N LEU A 38 14.29 -0.05 36.10
CA LEU A 38 15.52 -0.51 35.47
C LEU A 38 16.59 0.59 35.46
N GLU A 39 16.22 1.83 35.13
CA GLU A 39 17.13 2.98 35.16
C GLU A 39 17.73 3.22 36.54
N LYS A 40 16.90 3.17 37.59
CA LYS A 40 17.36 3.33 38.97
C LYS A 40 18.37 2.25 39.35
N GLU A 41 18.12 1.01 38.95
CA GLU A 41 19.02 -0.12 39.20
C GLU A 41 20.34 0.05 38.44
N LEU A 42 20.31 0.44 37.16
CA LEU A 42 21.51 0.69 36.36
C LEU A 42 22.40 1.79 36.93
N ASN A 43 21.81 2.84 37.51
CA ASN A 43 22.57 3.91 38.18
C ASN A 43 23.19 3.47 39.52
N THR A 44 22.65 2.42 40.14
CA THR A 44 23.13 1.91 41.45
C THR A 44 24.14 0.78 41.29
N LEU A 45 24.14 0.10 40.14
CA LEU A 45 25.00 -1.05 39.87
C LEU A 45 26.47 -0.67 39.69
N HIS A 46 27.36 -1.45 40.32
CA HIS A 46 28.81 -1.43 40.08
C HIS A 46 29.23 -2.70 39.33
N PRO A 47 29.21 -2.70 37.99
CA PRO A 47 29.44 -3.90 37.19
C PRO A 47 30.93 -4.26 37.10
N GLN A 48 31.22 -5.55 36.95
CA GLN A 48 32.54 -6.04 36.56
C GLN A 48 32.92 -5.56 35.14
N PRO A 49 34.22 -5.42 34.80
CA PRO A 49 34.67 -4.93 33.49
C PRO A 49 34.18 -5.75 32.28
N ASN A 50 33.94 -7.06 32.47
CA ASN A 50 33.50 -7.98 31.41
C ASN A 50 31.98 -8.02 31.21
N PHE A 51 31.22 -7.45 32.14
CA PHE A 51 29.76 -7.41 32.06
C PHE A 51 29.29 -6.64 30.82
N ARG A 52 28.30 -7.18 30.10
CA ARG A 52 27.65 -6.51 28.98
C ARG A 52 26.13 -6.65 29.08
N LEU A 53 25.42 -5.55 28.89
CA LEU A 53 23.98 -5.50 28.88
C LEU A 53 23.48 -5.17 27.47
N TRP A 54 22.67 -6.07 26.91
CA TRP A 54 22.02 -5.91 25.61
C TRP A 54 20.53 -5.66 25.80
N LEU A 55 20.02 -4.60 25.20
CA LEU A 55 18.61 -4.23 25.28
C LEU A 55 18.00 -4.27 23.88
N THR A 56 16.87 -4.98 23.70
CA THR A 56 16.10 -4.91 22.45
C THR A 56 14.76 -4.21 22.68
N THR A 57 14.45 -3.25 21.81
CA THR A 57 13.21 -2.48 21.86
C THR A 57 12.76 -2.13 20.45
N GLU A 58 11.46 -1.95 20.28
CA GLU A 58 10.88 -1.34 19.08
C GLU A 58 10.62 0.14 19.38
N VAL A 59 10.25 0.90 18.35
CA VAL A 59 9.95 2.33 18.46
C VAL A 59 8.70 2.52 19.33
N HIS A 60 8.85 3.22 20.46
CA HIS A 60 7.73 3.52 21.34
C HIS A 60 7.79 4.98 21.85
N PRO A 61 6.72 5.78 21.72
CA PRO A 61 6.75 7.23 22.02
C PRO A 61 6.90 7.56 23.51
N LYS A 62 6.54 6.63 24.41
CA LYS A 62 6.68 6.80 25.87
C LYS A 62 7.96 6.18 26.43
N PHE A 63 8.91 5.84 25.58
CA PHE A 63 10.19 5.30 26.03
C PHE A 63 10.99 6.38 26.77
N THR A 64 11.66 6.01 27.85
CA THR A 64 12.28 6.98 28.76
C THR A 64 13.54 7.61 28.15
N PRO A 65 13.68 8.96 28.19
CA PRO A 65 14.81 9.64 27.57
C PRO A 65 16.13 9.42 28.32
N ILE A 66 16.06 9.10 29.62
CA ILE A 66 17.24 8.90 30.49
C ILE A 66 17.99 7.63 30.05
N LEU A 67 17.28 6.49 29.95
CA LEU A 67 17.86 5.24 29.44
C LEU A 67 18.38 5.40 28.01
N LEU A 68 17.69 6.17 27.17
CA LEU A 68 18.20 6.48 25.84
C LEU A 68 19.51 7.25 25.95
N GLN A 69 19.62 8.30 26.76
CA GLN A 69 20.84 9.09 26.86
C GLN A 69 22.05 8.26 27.29
N SER A 70 21.89 7.35 28.26
CA SER A 70 22.97 6.51 28.79
C SER A 70 23.34 5.29 27.94
N SER A 71 22.54 4.96 26.91
CA SER A 71 22.77 3.76 26.08
C SER A 71 23.48 4.06 24.76
N LEU A 72 24.22 3.06 24.26
CA LEU A 72 24.66 3.01 22.85
C LEU A 72 23.48 2.55 22.00
N LYS A 73 23.08 3.36 21.01
CA LYS A 73 21.93 3.07 20.14
C LYS A 73 22.45 2.48 18.84
N ILE A 74 21.94 1.31 18.50
CA ILE A 74 22.23 0.65 17.23
C ILE A 74 20.88 0.37 16.58
N THR A 75 20.68 0.92 15.38
CA THR A 75 19.51 0.65 14.58
C THR A 75 19.73 -0.66 13.84
N TYR A 76 18.91 -1.67 14.10
CA TYR A 76 18.91 -2.92 13.34
C TYR A 76 17.89 -2.82 12.21
N GLU A 77 18.37 -2.35 11.06
CA GLU A 77 17.60 -2.23 9.83
C GLU A 77 18.27 -3.04 8.72
N TYR A 78 17.50 -3.38 7.69
CA TYR A 78 18.06 -3.93 6.47
C TYR A 78 19.00 -2.90 5.84
N ILE A 79 20.15 -3.35 5.35
CA ILE A 79 21.03 -2.51 4.56
C ILE A 79 20.24 -2.10 3.31
N LYS A 80 19.93 -0.81 3.19
CA LYS A 80 19.46 -0.21 1.94
C LYS A 80 20.58 -0.40 0.95
N LEU A 81 20.43 -1.41 0.10
CA LEU A 81 21.57 -2.00 -0.56
C LEU A 81 21.88 -1.28 -1.85
N ASN A 82 22.97 -0.51 -1.84
CA ASN A 82 23.62 0.05 -3.02
C ASN A 82 24.59 -0.92 -3.73
N ALA A 83 24.83 -2.17 -3.26
CA ALA A 83 25.69 -3.13 -3.97
C ALA A 83 25.76 -4.53 -3.32
N LEU A 84 24.77 -5.41 -3.50
CA LEU A 84 24.93 -6.86 -3.24
C LEU A 84 24.01 -7.60 -4.21
N GLY A 85 24.58 -8.04 -5.33
CA GLY A 85 23.92 -8.93 -6.28
C GLY A 85 23.29 -10.15 -5.60
N HIS A 86 22.16 -10.62 -6.16
CA HIS A 86 21.25 -11.68 -5.72
C HIS A 86 20.71 -11.60 -4.28
N ARG A 87 21.54 -11.33 -3.27
CA ARG A 87 21.17 -11.22 -1.84
C ARG A 87 20.33 -9.99 -1.54
N GLY A 88 20.51 -8.91 -2.32
CA GLY A 88 19.75 -7.67 -2.17
C GLY A 88 18.45 -7.61 -2.95
N PHE A 89 18.21 -8.46 -3.95
CA PHE A 89 17.17 -8.19 -4.96
C PHE A 89 15.73 -8.41 -4.48
N LEU A 90 15.49 -9.50 -3.74
CA LEU A 90 14.19 -9.74 -3.11
C LEU A 90 13.95 -8.81 -1.91
N PHE A 91 15.03 -8.34 -1.27
CA PHE A 91 14.99 -7.44 -0.12
C PHE A 91 14.94 -5.95 -0.50
N SER A 92 15.44 -5.54 -1.67
CA SER A 92 15.41 -4.16 -2.15
C SER A 92 14.06 -3.78 -2.74
N LEU A 93 13.26 -4.76 -3.19
CA LEU A 93 11.87 -4.52 -3.56
C LEU A 93 11.03 -4.05 -2.36
N ASN A 94 11.46 -4.31 -1.11
CA ASN A 94 10.83 -3.71 0.07
C ASN A 94 11.05 -2.19 0.18
N ILE A 95 12.02 -1.60 -0.53
CA ILE A 95 12.31 -0.16 -0.50
C ILE A 95 11.42 0.59 -1.50
N ILE A 96 10.93 -0.08 -2.55
CA ILE A 96 10.03 0.49 -3.56
C ILE A 96 8.59 0.07 -3.23
N GLN A 97 8.15 0.47 -2.03
CA GLN A 97 6.85 0.10 -1.43
C GLN A 97 5.63 0.48 -2.26
N HIS A 98 5.76 1.37 -3.26
CA HIS A 98 4.61 1.86 -4.02
C HIS A 98 4.40 1.21 -5.39
N SER A 99 5.31 0.34 -5.86
CA SER A 99 5.14 -0.25 -7.21
C SER A 99 5.66 -1.68 -7.37
N GLY A 100 6.44 -2.21 -6.43
CA GLY A 100 6.95 -3.59 -6.50
C GLY A 100 6.09 -4.63 -5.79
N TRP A 101 5.54 -4.28 -4.63
CA TRP A 101 4.70 -5.14 -3.78
C TRP A 101 3.53 -4.34 -3.24
N THR A 102 2.41 -5.02 -2.96
CA THR A 102 1.21 -4.37 -2.41
C THR A 102 1.40 -3.97 -0.95
N LYS A 103 2.16 -4.78 -0.19
CA LYS A 103 2.41 -4.61 1.24
C LYS A 103 3.88 -4.81 1.55
N PHE A 104 4.31 -4.31 2.71
CA PHE A 104 5.62 -4.63 3.23
C PHE A 104 5.63 -6.08 3.74
N TYR A 105 6.47 -6.92 3.13
CA TYR A 105 6.64 -8.31 3.53
C TYR A 105 7.98 -8.47 4.25
N GLU A 106 7.92 -8.92 5.50
CA GLU A 106 9.10 -9.14 6.34
C GLU A 106 9.81 -10.44 5.96
N PHE A 107 10.61 -10.39 4.90
CA PHE A 107 11.59 -11.43 4.62
C PHE A 107 12.72 -11.33 5.65
N SER A 108 13.13 -12.45 6.22
CA SER A 108 14.15 -12.51 7.28
C SER A 108 15.43 -13.17 6.78
N LEU A 109 16.55 -12.91 7.46
CA LEU A 109 17.81 -13.63 7.21
C LEU A 109 17.70 -15.13 7.52
N SER A 110 16.76 -15.53 8.38
CA SER A 110 16.47 -16.94 8.67
C SER A 110 15.90 -17.65 7.45
N ASP A 111 15.05 -16.98 6.65
CA ASP A 111 14.50 -17.56 5.42
C ASP A 111 15.59 -17.76 4.37
N LEU A 112 16.53 -16.81 4.27
CA LEU A 112 17.69 -16.93 3.39
C LEU A 112 18.58 -18.11 3.81
N ARG A 113 18.82 -18.28 5.11
CA ARG A 113 19.57 -19.43 5.64
C ARG A 113 18.86 -20.75 5.36
N ALA A 114 17.55 -20.83 5.59
CA ALA A 114 16.77 -22.00 5.25
C ALA A 114 16.85 -22.32 3.75
N GLY A 115 16.72 -21.31 2.89
CA GLY A 115 16.88 -21.45 1.44
C GLY A 115 18.29 -21.95 1.06
N PHE A 116 19.33 -21.45 1.71
CA PHE A 116 20.71 -21.95 1.53
C PHE A 116 20.83 -23.42 1.95
N ASP A 117 20.34 -23.79 3.13
CA ASP A 117 20.40 -25.17 3.63
C ASP A 117 19.64 -26.15 2.71
N ILE A 118 18.52 -25.70 2.12
CA ILE A 118 17.77 -26.49 1.14
C ILE A 118 18.59 -26.69 -0.13
N ILE A 119 19.20 -25.63 -0.65
CA ILE A 119 20.04 -25.70 -1.83
C ILE A 119 21.25 -26.63 -1.59
N ASP A 120 21.90 -26.52 -0.42
CA ASP A 120 23.05 -27.34 -0.05
C ASP A 120 22.69 -28.84 -0.03
N ARG A 121 21.57 -29.19 0.63
CA ARG A 121 21.05 -30.58 0.64
C ARG A 121 20.68 -31.10 -0.74
N LEU A 122 20.16 -30.23 -1.61
CA LEU A 122 19.82 -30.61 -2.99
C LEU A 122 21.06 -30.83 -3.85
N PHE A 123 22.16 -30.12 -3.60
CA PHE A 123 23.44 -30.33 -4.28
C PHE A 123 24.21 -31.55 -3.76
N GLU A 124 24.04 -31.94 -2.49
CA GLU A 124 24.60 -33.18 -1.94
C GLU A 124 23.93 -34.44 -2.51
N GLY A 125 22.67 -34.35 -2.96
CA GLY A 125 21.93 -35.43 -3.59
C GLY A 125 22.29 -35.59 -5.06
N SER A 126 23.11 -36.59 -5.40
CA SER A 126 23.66 -36.90 -6.74
C SER A 126 22.65 -37.29 -7.84
N LYS A 127 21.65 -36.44 -8.14
CA LYS A 127 20.77 -36.54 -9.32
C LYS A 127 20.47 -35.16 -9.93
N ASP A 128 20.07 -35.17 -11.19
CA ASP A 128 19.77 -33.99 -12.01
C ASP A 128 18.96 -32.93 -11.25
N PHE A 129 19.47 -31.70 -11.24
CA PHE A 129 18.89 -30.60 -10.48
C PHE A 129 17.57 -30.12 -11.11
N GLN A 130 16.45 -30.44 -10.46
CA GLN A 130 15.11 -30.03 -10.90
C GLN A 130 14.79 -28.62 -10.39
N TRP A 131 14.98 -27.62 -11.25
CA TRP A 131 14.69 -26.21 -10.96
C TRP A 131 13.22 -25.98 -10.56
N GLU A 132 12.28 -26.73 -11.16
CA GLU A 132 10.85 -26.66 -10.84
C GLU A 132 10.56 -26.98 -9.37
N PHE A 133 11.29 -27.93 -8.77
CA PHE A 133 11.14 -28.27 -7.37
C PHE A 133 11.64 -27.15 -6.45
N VAL A 134 12.75 -26.50 -6.83
CA VAL A 134 13.27 -25.34 -6.09
C VAL A 134 12.30 -24.16 -6.17
N HIS A 135 11.75 -23.88 -7.35
CA HIS A 135 10.72 -22.85 -7.51
C HIS A 135 9.51 -23.14 -6.63
N GLY A 136 8.98 -24.37 -6.68
CA GLY A 136 7.83 -24.76 -5.87
C GLY A 136 8.11 -24.67 -4.37
N LEU A 137 9.31 -25.05 -3.92
CA LEU A 137 9.68 -24.99 -2.51
C LEU A 137 9.89 -23.55 -2.03
N PHE A 138 10.56 -22.72 -2.82
CA PHE A 138 10.73 -21.30 -2.52
C PHE A 138 9.40 -20.55 -2.54
N GLU A 139 8.53 -20.88 -3.49
CA GLU A 139 7.19 -20.32 -3.62
C GLU A 139 6.30 -20.74 -2.45
N HIS A 140 6.16 -22.04 -2.14
CA HIS A 140 5.17 -22.49 -1.15
C HIS A 140 5.68 -22.52 0.30
N ALA A 141 6.95 -22.86 0.52
CA ALA A 141 7.46 -23.13 1.87
C ALA A 141 8.22 -21.94 2.49
N ILE A 142 9.02 -21.21 1.69
CA ILE A 142 9.88 -20.15 2.22
C ILE A 142 9.20 -18.78 2.14
N TYR A 143 8.85 -18.34 0.92
CA TYR A 143 8.42 -16.96 0.68
C TYR A 143 6.90 -16.81 0.61
N GLY A 144 6.17 -17.77 0.04
CA GLY A 144 4.71 -17.65 -0.12
C GLY A 144 3.91 -17.73 1.17
N GLY A 145 4.48 -18.26 2.27
CA GLY A 145 3.83 -18.19 3.58
C GLY A 145 3.59 -16.74 4.08
N ARG A 146 4.31 -15.77 3.52
CA ARG A 146 4.17 -14.34 3.85
C ARG A 146 3.29 -13.57 2.86
N VAL A 147 3.20 -14.05 1.62
CA VAL A 147 2.54 -13.33 0.54
C VAL A 147 1.09 -13.80 0.43
N ASP A 148 0.17 -12.90 0.75
CA ASP A 148 -1.27 -13.12 0.71
C ASP A 148 -1.91 -12.74 -0.63
N ASN A 149 -1.32 -11.78 -1.34
CA ASN A 149 -1.87 -11.27 -2.59
C ASN A 149 -1.45 -12.14 -3.80
N TYR A 150 -2.42 -12.51 -4.63
CA TYR A 150 -2.20 -13.28 -5.86
C TYR A 150 -1.28 -12.57 -6.86
N PHE A 151 -1.40 -11.24 -7.00
CA PHE A 151 -0.54 -10.48 -7.92
C PHE A 151 0.92 -10.48 -7.47
N ASP A 152 1.12 -10.32 -6.16
CA ASP A 152 2.43 -10.35 -5.52
C ASP A 152 3.05 -11.77 -5.61
N MET A 153 2.24 -12.83 -5.47
CA MET A 153 2.67 -14.21 -5.74
C MET A 153 3.11 -14.42 -7.19
N ARG A 154 2.42 -13.81 -8.16
CA ARG A 154 2.82 -13.87 -9.57
C ARG A 154 4.16 -13.16 -9.81
N VAL A 155 4.37 -12.03 -9.16
CA VAL A 155 5.65 -11.31 -9.19
C VAL A 155 6.77 -12.17 -8.59
N LEU A 156 6.52 -12.78 -7.43
CA LEU A 156 7.46 -13.72 -6.80
C LEU A 156 7.85 -14.85 -7.74
N ARG A 157 6.87 -15.49 -8.38
CA ARG A 157 7.11 -16.58 -9.33
C ARG A 157 7.97 -16.13 -10.52
N SER A 158 7.66 -14.96 -11.09
CA SER A 158 8.46 -14.39 -12.18
C SER A 158 9.91 -14.15 -11.76
N TYR A 159 10.15 -13.69 -10.52
CA TYR A 159 11.50 -13.55 -9.98
C TYR A 159 12.20 -14.89 -9.76
N LEU A 160 11.51 -15.90 -9.21
CA LEU A 160 12.09 -17.22 -9.01
C LEU A 160 12.47 -17.87 -10.34
N GLU A 161 11.58 -17.80 -11.33
CA GLU A 161 11.83 -18.26 -12.69
C GLU A 161 13.01 -17.51 -13.32
N GLN A 162 13.09 -16.18 -13.16
CA GLN A 162 14.19 -15.41 -13.74
C GLN A 162 15.53 -15.70 -13.06
N LEU A 163 15.59 -15.81 -11.73
CA LEU A 163 16.82 -15.92 -10.94
C LEU A 163 17.37 -17.35 -10.85
N PHE A 164 16.49 -18.34 -10.77
CA PHE A 164 16.85 -19.74 -10.58
C PHE A 164 16.61 -20.53 -11.88
N ASN A 165 17.43 -20.27 -12.89
CA ASN A 165 17.37 -20.97 -14.16
C ASN A 165 18.65 -21.77 -14.42
N SER A 166 18.51 -22.91 -15.10
CA SER A 166 19.65 -23.71 -15.59
C SER A 166 20.61 -22.90 -16.47
N ARG A 167 20.16 -21.79 -17.07
CA ARG A 167 20.97 -20.89 -17.89
C ARG A 167 21.87 -19.92 -17.10
N ILE A 168 21.57 -19.71 -15.81
CA ILE A 168 22.34 -18.82 -14.92
C ILE A 168 23.51 -19.58 -14.30
N ILE A 169 23.32 -20.87 -14.01
CA ILE A 169 24.29 -21.73 -13.32
C ILE A 169 24.94 -22.74 -14.28
N GLY A 170 24.25 -23.12 -15.36
CA GLY A 170 24.73 -24.05 -16.36
C GLY A 170 25.67 -23.39 -17.37
N SER A 171 26.90 -23.91 -17.37
CA SER A 171 27.90 -23.81 -18.44
C SER A 171 27.31 -23.66 -19.84
N LEU A 172 27.85 -22.70 -20.61
CA LEU A 172 27.90 -22.61 -22.08
C LEU A 172 26.78 -23.35 -22.84
N ASN A 173 25.84 -22.60 -23.41
CA ASN A 173 25.32 -23.03 -24.73
C ASN A 173 26.47 -22.96 -25.74
N THR A 174 26.65 -24.03 -26.52
CA THR A 174 27.63 -24.25 -27.61
C THR A 174 27.52 -23.29 -28.81
N ARG A 175 26.90 -22.13 -28.62
CA ARG A 175 26.92 -21.00 -29.56
C ARG A 175 27.06 -19.75 -28.71
N GLY A 176 28.25 -19.15 -28.72
CA GLY A 176 28.68 -18.00 -27.92
C GLY A 176 27.85 -16.70 -28.08
N LYS A 177 26.55 -16.76 -27.82
CA LYS A 177 25.73 -15.60 -27.49
C LYS A 177 25.59 -15.53 -25.98
N LYS A 178 26.39 -14.64 -25.38
CA LYS A 178 26.16 -14.15 -24.02
C LYS A 178 24.81 -13.41 -24.03
N MET A 179 23.75 -14.07 -23.61
CA MET A 179 22.47 -13.41 -23.34
C MET A 179 22.44 -13.13 -21.84
N SER A 180 22.66 -11.88 -21.47
CA SER A 180 22.59 -11.42 -20.08
C SER A 180 21.15 -11.53 -19.58
N SER A 181 20.86 -12.46 -18.66
CA SER A 181 19.60 -12.42 -17.90
C SER A 181 19.66 -11.48 -16.70
N PHE A 182 20.84 -10.91 -16.42
CA PHE A 182 20.99 -9.75 -15.55
C PHE A 182 20.83 -8.46 -16.37
N PRO A 183 20.13 -7.45 -15.85
CA PRO A 183 19.95 -6.15 -16.51
C PRO A 183 21.26 -5.40 -16.77
N CYS A 184 22.35 -5.80 -16.13
CA CYS A 184 23.67 -5.24 -16.33
C CYS A 184 24.60 -6.27 -16.98
N SER A 185 25.66 -5.77 -17.61
CA SER A 185 26.84 -6.48 -18.10
C SER A 185 27.63 -7.24 -17.01
N ILE A 186 26.96 -7.73 -15.96
CA ILE A 186 27.50 -8.48 -14.84
C ILE A 186 27.37 -9.96 -15.20
N SER A 187 28.48 -10.57 -15.60
CA SER A 187 28.61 -12.02 -15.65
C SER A 187 29.02 -12.51 -14.27
N LEU A 188 28.23 -13.41 -13.68
CA LEU A 188 28.67 -14.16 -12.51
C LEU A 188 29.98 -14.90 -12.86
N PRO A 189 30.96 -14.96 -11.94
CA PRO A 189 32.21 -15.65 -12.19
C PRO A 189 31.97 -17.16 -12.07
N ASN A 190 32.58 -17.93 -12.96
CA ASN A 190 32.50 -19.40 -12.93
C ASN A 190 33.48 -20.02 -11.92
N SER A 191 34.07 -19.21 -11.04
CA SER A 191 35.12 -19.59 -10.11
C SER A 191 34.54 -19.89 -8.74
N CYS A 192 35.03 -20.94 -8.08
CA CYS A 192 34.69 -21.26 -6.70
C CYS A 192 35.39 -20.34 -5.68
N SER A 193 36.11 -19.31 -6.13
CA SER A 193 36.80 -18.36 -5.26
C SER A 193 35.85 -17.28 -4.74
N ILE A 194 35.79 -17.14 -3.41
CA ILE A 194 35.00 -16.10 -2.72
C ILE A 194 35.47 -14.69 -3.11
N LEU A 195 36.77 -14.53 -3.40
CA LEU A 195 37.35 -13.23 -3.76
C LEU A 195 36.82 -12.71 -5.09
N ASP A 196 36.53 -13.59 -6.05
CA ASP A 196 35.98 -13.19 -7.35
C ASP A 196 34.55 -12.64 -7.20
N TYR A 197 33.74 -13.25 -6.32
CA TYR A 197 32.42 -12.72 -5.97
C TYR A 197 32.50 -11.37 -5.26
N ARG A 198 33.51 -11.16 -4.39
CA ARG A 198 33.75 -9.87 -3.73
C ARG A 198 34.14 -8.78 -4.74
N ASN A 199 35.03 -9.09 -5.68
CA ASN A 199 35.45 -8.15 -6.71
C ASN A 199 34.28 -7.70 -7.60
N ILE A 200 33.31 -8.59 -7.85
CA ILE A 200 32.09 -8.22 -8.57
C ILE A 200 31.24 -7.26 -7.75
N ILE A 201 31.08 -7.51 -6.45
CA ILE A 201 30.34 -6.60 -5.56
C ILE A 201 30.98 -5.21 -5.58
N GLU A 202 32.31 -5.13 -5.54
CA GLU A 202 33.06 -3.86 -5.60
C GLU A 202 32.98 -3.19 -6.98
N SER A 203 32.73 -3.96 -8.06
CA SER A 203 32.53 -3.41 -9.41
C SER A 203 31.12 -2.86 -9.68
N LEU A 204 30.18 -3.09 -8.76
CA LEU A 204 28.82 -2.58 -8.90
C LEU A 204 28.80 -1.05 -8.72
N PRO A 205 27.98 -0.32 -9.50
CA PRO A 205 27.80 1.11 -9.28
C PRO A 205 27.17 1.35 -7.90
N GLU A 206 27.56 2.45 -7.24
CA GLU A 206 26.95 2.86 -5.97
C GLU A 206 25.50 3.34 -6.13
N ASP A 207 25.09 3.72 -7.34
CA ASP A 207 23.72 4.17 -7.63
C ASP A 207 22.88 3.04 -8.25
N ASP A 208 21.81 2.66 -7.55
CA ASP A 208 20.85 1.68 -8.05
C ASP A 208 19.88 2.28 -9.08
N LYS A 209 19.72 1.61 -10.22
CA LYS A 209 18.75 1.99 -11.25
C LYS A 209 17.48 1.15 -11.16
N PRO A 210 16.27 1.73 -11.38
CA PRO A 210 15.01 0.98 -11.44
C PRO A 210 15.03 -0.17 -12.46
N ASP A 211 15.76 0.02 -13.56
CA ASP A 211 15.95 -0.97 -14.61
C ASP A 211 16.54 -2.29 -14.09
N PHE A 212 17.32 -2.23 -13.00
CA PHE A 212 17.81 -3.43 -12.35
C PHE A 212 16.63 -4.28 -11.87
N PHE A 213 15.67 -3.67 -11.20
CA PHE A 213 14.52 -4.36 -10.63
C PHE A 213 13.40 -4.64 -11.64
N GLY A 214 13.63 -4.43 -12.95
CA GLY A 214 12.58 -4.55 -13.97
C GLY A 214 11.47 -3.50 -13.82
N LEU A 215 11.76 -2.41 -13.09
CA LEU A 215 10.84 -1.31 -12.87
C LEU A 215 11.08 -0.22 -13.90
N PRO A 216 10.03 0.46 -14.38
CA PRO A 216 10.19 1.54 -15.35
C PRO A 216 10.96 2.73 -14.76
N ALA A 217 11.80 3.34 -15.60
CA ALA A 217 12.69 4.45 -15.20
C ALA A 217 11.96 5.68 -14.62
N ASN A 218 10.67 5.87 -14.93
CA ASN A 218 9.86 6.97 -14.40
C ASN A 218 9.62 6.87 -12.87
N ILE A 219 9.71 5.68 -12.27
CA ILE A 219 9.50 5.46 -10.85
C ILE A 219 10.58 6.14 -9.99
N ALA A 220 11.83 6.21 -10.49
CA ALA A 220 12.89 6.93 -9.78
C ALA A 220 12.49 8.38 -9.50
N ARG A 221 11.88 9.05 -10.48
CA ARG A 221 11.45 10.46 -10.37
C ARG A 221 10.29 10.63 -9.38
N SER A 222 9.28 9.77 -9.44
CA SER A 222 8.13 9.85 -8.51
C SER A 222 8.56 9.54 -7.07
N SER A 223 9.36 8.49 -6.89
CA SER A 223 9.94 8.10 -5.59
C SER A 223 10.81 9.23 -5.01
N GLN A 224 11.75 9.77 -5.79
CA GLN A 224 12.60 10.89 -5.35
C GLN A 224 11.77 12.13 -4.97
N ARG A 225 10.73 12.45 -5.73
CA ARG A 225 9.84 13.59 -5.41
C ARG A 225 9.10 13.36 -4.09
N MET A 226 8.61 12.16 -3.85
CA MET A 226 7.93 11.79 -2.61
C MET A 226 8.89 11.83 -1.42
N ILE A 227 10.05 11.16 -1.52
CA ILE A 227 11.09 11.14 -0.49
C ILE A 227 11.58 12.57 -0.19
N SER A 228 11.84 13.38 -1.21
CA SER A 228 12.26 14.77 -1.04
C SER A 228 11.20 15.58 -0.30
N SER A 229 9.92 15.45 -0.68
CA SER A 229 8.82 16.11 0.01
C SER A 229 8.69 15.66 1.48
N GLN A 230 8.91 14.37 1.74
CA GLN A 230 8.89 13.81 3.10
C GLN A 230 10.04 14.35 3.95
N VAL A 231 11.27 14.36 3.41
CA VAL A 231 12.45 14.91 4.09
C VAL A 231 12.27 16.40 4.35
N ILE A 232 11.79 17.18 3.37
CA ILE A 232 11.49 18.61 3.56
C ILE A 232 10.42 18.80 4.65
N SER A 233 9.39 17.97 4.68
CA SER A 233 8.36 18.01 5.73
C SER A 233 8.94 17.71 7.12
N GLN A 234 9.78 16.68 7.22
CA GLN A 234 10.48 16.34 8.47
C GLN A 234 11.40 17.47 8.94
N LEU A 235 12.20 18.05 8.03
CA LEU A 235 13.06 19.22 8.32
C LEU A 235 12.22 20.43 8.76
N ARG A 236 11.06 20.65 8.13
CA ARG A 236 10.14 21.72 8.52
C ARG A 236 9.58 21.50 9.92
N ILE A 237 9.26 20.26 10.30
CA ILE A 237 8.82 19.93 11.67
C ILE A 237 9.94 20.26 12.67
N LEU A 238 11.19 19.88 12.37
CA LEU A 238 12.35 20.18 13.23
C LEU A 238 12.63 21.69 13.35
N SER A 239 12.35 22.46 12.29
CA SER A 239 12.53 23.93 12.29
C SER A 239 11.51 24.69 13.14
N ARG A 240 10.40 24.04 13.52
CA ARG A 240 9.37 24.63 14.39
C ARG A 240 9.64 24.21 15.83
N SER A 241 9.87 25.17 16.72
CA SER A 241 9.89 24.88 18.16
C SER A 241 8.51 24.38 18.60
N VAL A 242 8.40 23.08 18.88
CA VAL A 242 7.15 22.43 19.28
C VAL A 242 6.82 22.82 20.73
N THR A 243 6.18 23.97 20.90
CA THR A 243 5.53 24.34 22.16
C THR A 243 4.00 24.31 22.07
N ALA A 244 3.43 23.93 20.94
CA ALA A 244 1.98 23.88 20.72
C ALA A 244 1.57 22.54 20.11
N GLY A 245 1.16 21.59 20.96
CA GLY A 245 0.59 20.33 20.51
C GLY A 245 -0.43 19.84 21.53
N CYS A 246 -1.70 19.78 21.12
CA CYS A 246 -2.84 19.21 21.83
C CYS A 246 -3.53 20.02 22.94
N LYS A 247 -3.36 21.34 23.02
CA LYS A 247 -4.33 22.18 23.75
C LYS A 247 -5.36 22.75 22.77
N PHE A 248 -6.61 22.83 23.23
CA PHE A 248 -7.68 23.47 22.48
C PHE A 248 -7.35 24.95 22.35
N ASP A 249 -6.77 25.32 21.22
CA ASP A 249 -6.49 26.71 20.87
C ASP A 249 -7.43 27.12 19.75
N ARG A 250 -8.41 27.95 20.12
CA ARG A 250 -9.47 28.41 19.20
C ARG A 250 -8.90 29.11 17.95
N GLU A 251 -7.76 29.79 18.09
CA GLU A 251 -7.10 30.53 17.01
C GLU A 251 -6.33 29.62 16.03
N ILE A 252 -5.72 28.55 16.54
CA ILE A 252 -5.07 27.54 15.70
C ILE A 252 -6.14 26.79 14.90
N TRP A 253 -7.23 26.41 15.56
CA TRP A 253 -8.36 25.75 14.91
C TRP A 253 -9.03 26.65 13.87
N SER A 254 -9.20 27.94 14.15
CA SER A 254 -9.77 28.86 13.18
C SER A 254 -8.86 29.04 11.97
N THR A 255 -7.54 29.13 12.15
CA THR A 255 -6.59 29.36 11.05
C THR A 255 -6.44 28.12 10.17
N GLU A 256 -6.22 26.94 10.77
CA GLU A 256 -5.94 25.69 10.04
C GLU A 256 -7.20 25.05 9.43
N LEU A 257 -8.37 25.21 10.05
CA LEU A 257 -9.62 24.59 9.57
C LEU A 257 -10.44 25.52 8.66
N SER A 258 -10.11 26.82 8.61
CA SER A 258 -10.77 27.78 7.70
C SER A 258 -10.69 27.40 6.22
N PRO A 259 -9.54 26.92 5.67
CA PRO A 259 -9.46 26.46 4.29
C PRO A 259 -10.45 25.34 3.96
N VAL A 260 -10.59 24.36 4.86
CA VAL A 260 -11.53 23.23 4.71
C VAL A 260 -12.98 23.74 4.69
N LEU A 261 -13.34 24.62 5.62
CA LEU A 261 -14.68 25.21 5.70
C LEU A 261 -14.99 26.11 4.50
N ASN A 262 -14.00 26.86 4.00
CA ASN A 262 -14.15 27.72 2.83
C ASN A 262 -14.30 26.89 1.55
N LEU A 263 -13.56 25.79 1.42
CA LEU A 263 -13.74 24.84 0.33
C LEU A 263 -15.16 24.25 0.36
N TRP A 264 -15.61 23.77 1.53
CA TRP A 264 -16.96 23.21 1.68
C TRP A 264 -18.06 24.22 1.33
N LYS A 265 -17.89 25.49 1.70
CA LYS A 265 -18.82 26.56 1.29
C LYS A 265 -18.82 26.74 -0.22
N LYS A 266 -17.65 26.86 -0.86
CA LYS A 266 -17.53 27.03 -2.31
C LYS A 266 -18.14 25.88 -3.09
N LEU A 267 -17.90 24.64 -2.66
CA LEU A 267 -18.41 23.45 -3.31
C LEU A 267 -19.94 23.35 -3.22
N ASN A 268 -20.54 23.81 -2.12
CA ASN A 268 -21.98 23.69 -1.90
C ASN A 268 -22.81 24.92 -2.31
N GLN A 269 -22.17 26.05 -2.68
CA GLN A 269 -22.86 27.29 -3.06
C GLN A 269 -23.81 27.11 -4.25
N ASN A 270 -23.51 26.17 -5.14
CA ASN A 270 -24.27 25.97 -6.38
C ASN A 270 -25.15 24.70 -6.35
N SER A 271 -25.13 23.93 -5.26
CA SER A 271 -25.76 22.61 -5.22
C SER A 271 -26.84 22.51 -4.15
N ASN A 272 -28.08 22.23 -4.55
CA ASN A 272 -29.19 21.92 -3.65
C ASN A 272 -29.09 20.51 -3.00
N LEU A 273 -27.95 19.83 -3.13
CA LEU A 273 -27.65 18.49 -2.59
C LEU A 273 -27.92 18.37 -1.09
N ILE A 274 -27.65 19.43 -0.32
CA ILE A 274 -27.81 19.45 1.14
C ILE A 274 -29.29 19.44 1.55
N HIS A 275 -30.17 20.03 0.73
CA HIS A 275 -31.60 20.19 1.03
C HIS A 275 -32.50 19.20 0.29
N GLN A 276 -31.95 18.40 -0.62
CA GLN A 276 -32.69 17.33 -1.28
C GLN A 276 -33.09 16.25 -0.27
N LYS A 277 -34.39 16.14 -0.01
CA LYS A 277 -34.97 14.97 0.68
C LYS A 277 -35.16 13.89 -0.37
N VAL A 278 -34.30 12.88 -0.37
CA VAL A 278 -34.49 11.70 -1.19
C VAL A 278 -35.15 10.60 -0.36
N SER A 279 -36.24 10.08 -0.91
CA SER A 279 -37.02 8.98 -0.33
C SER A 279 -36.13 7.74 -0.17
N PRO A 280 -36.29 6.96 0.91
CA PRO A 280 -35.63 5.66 1.00
C PRO A 280 -36.06 4.77 -0.17
N PRO A 281 -35.17 3.93 -0.74
CA PRO A 281 -35.52 3.04 -1.83
C PRO A 281 -36.65 2.10 -1.40
N ALA A 282 -37.80 2.18 -2.07
CA ALA A 282 -38.78 1.11 -2.01
C ALA A 282 -38.23 -0.08 -2.82
N GLU A 283 -38.45 -1.32 -2.36
CA GLU A 283 -38.21 -2.53 -3.17
C GLU A 283 -39.08 -2.47 -4.43
N GLN A 284 -38.59 -1.82 -5.48
CA GLN A 284 -39.28 -1.75 -6.75
C GLN A 284 -38.82 -2.91 -7.64
N GLN A 285 -39.82 -3.65 -8.14
CA GLN A 285 -39.71 -4.66 -9.20
C GLN A 285 -39.36 -3.99 -10.55
N GLY A 286 -38.17 -3.40 -10.64
CA GLY A 286 -37.65 -2.71 -11.83
C GLY A 286 -36.40 -3.36 -12.43
N SER A 287 -35.80 -2.70 -13.43
CA SER A 287 -34.47 -3.04 -13.94
C SER A 287 -33.44 -2.89 -12.82
N PRO A 288 -32.54 -3.86 -12.57
CA PRO A 288 -31.59 -3.83 -11.45
C PRO A 288 -30.67 -2.59 -11.44
N ILE A 289 -30.38 -2.03 -12.62
CA ILE A 289 -29.59 -0.82 -12.77
C ILE A 289 -30.30 0.39 -12.14
N LEU A 290 -31.60 0.59 -12.37
CA LEU A 290 -32.35 1.69 -11.76
C LEU A 290 -32.40 1.58 -10.23
N SER A 291 -32.57 0.37 -9.70
CA SER A 291 -32.51 0.10 -8.25
C SER A 291 -31.13 0.43 -7.67
N PHE A 292 -30.06 0.10 -8.39
CA PHE A 292 -28.71 0.47 -7.97
C PHE A 292 -28.50 1.98 -7.94
N ILE A 293 -28.86 2.71 -9.01
CA ILE A 293 -28.59 4.14 -9.10
C ILE A 293 -29.41 4.93 -8.06
N THR A 294 -30.67 4.55 -7.82
CA THR A 294 -31.50 5.17 -6.78
C THR A 294 -30.94 4.94 -5.37
N LEU A 295 -30.43 3.74 -5.09
CA LEU A 295 -29.75 3.42 -3.83
C LEU A 295 -28.45 4.21 -3.68
N GLU A 296 -27.67 4.34 -4.76
CA GLU A 296 -26.42 5.08 -4.77
C GLU A 296 -26.68 6.57 -4.53
N GLN A 297 -27.72 7.15 -5.13
CA GLN A 297 -28.11 8.54 -4.87
C GLN A 297 -28.54 8.75 -3.42
N PHE A 298 -29.29 7.82 -2.84
CA PHE A 298 -29.69 7.88 -1.43
C PHE A 298 -28.46 7.86 -0.51
N ASN A 299 -27.52 6.94 -0.75
CA ASN A 299 -26.29 6.84 0.03
C ASN A 299 -25.39 8.09 -0.11
N ALA A 300 -25.23 8.61 -1.33
CA ALA A 300 -24.47 9.80 -1.61
C ALA A 300 -25.00 11.02 -0.84
N ILE A 301 -26.32 11.25 -0.90
CA ILE A 301 -26.95 12.40 -0.24
C ILE A 301 -26.87 12.27 1.28
N ARG A 302 -27.10 11.07 1.82
CA ARG A 302 -26.95 10.81 3.26
C ARG A 302 -25.52 11.08 3.73
N LEU A 303 -24.52 10.71 2.94
CA LEU A 303 -23.11 10.98 3.23
C LEU A 303 -22.81 12.49 3.21
N VAL A 304 -23.26 13.21 2.18
CA VAL A 304 -23.12 14.66 2.09
C VAL A 304 -23.77 15.37 3.28
N GLN A 305 -24.97 14.95 3.69
CA GLN A 305 -25.68 15.49 4.86
C GLN A 305 -24.92 15.20 6.16
N SER A 306 -24.37 13.99 6.32
CA SER A 306 -23.55 13.63 7.48
C SER A 306 -22.29 14.49 7.57
N VAL A 307 -21.56 14.67 6.46
CA VAL A 307 -20.37 15.52 6.40
C VAL A 307 -20.73 16.98 6.68
N HIS A 308 -21.84 17.47 6.13
CA HIS A 308 -22.34 18.81 6.38
C HIS A 308 -22.62 19.02 7.88
N GLN A 309 -23.29 18.08 8.54
CA GLN A 309 -23.62 18.18 9.96
C GLN A 309 -22.36 18.15 10.84
N SER A 310 -21.38 17.33 10.49
CA SER A 310 -20.07 17.27 11.16
C SER A 310 -19.31 18.61 11.04
N LEU A 311 -19.23 19.17 9.83
CA LEU A 311 -18.56 20.45 9.59
C LEU A 311 -19.32 21.64 10.18
N ALA A 312 -20.66 21.60 10.21
CA ALA A 312 -21.49 22.62 10.83
C ALA A 312 -21.30 22.62 12.35
N SER A 313 -21.25 21.44 12.98
CA SER A 313 -20.97 21.30 14.41
C SER A 313 -19.57 21.85 14.75
N LEU A 314 -18.56 21.50 13.95
CA LEU A 314 -17.22 22.06 14.09
C LEU A 314 -17.21 23.60 13.93
N SER A 315 -17.90 24.13 12.91
CA SER A 315 -17.97 25.59 12.69
C SER A 315 -18.67 26.32 13.84
N LYS A 316 -19.66 25.71 14.50
CA LYS A 316 -20.33 26.28 15.67
C LYS A 316 -19.38 26.33 16.87
N VAL A 317 -18.55 25.32 17.07
CA VAL A 317 -17.53 25.30 18.15
C VAL A 317 -16.45 26.36 17.90
N ILE A 318 -15.95 26.50 16.67
CA ILE A 318 -14.94 27.53 16.31
C ILE A 318 -15.49 28.95 16.53
N ARG A 319 -16.77 29.19 16.21
CA ARG A 319 -17.46 30.47 16.43
C ARG A 319 -17.84 30.72 17.89
N GLY A 320 -17.64 29.76 18.79
CA GLY A 320 -17.96 29.87 20.21
C GLY A 320 -19.45 29.72 20.55
N THR A 321 -20.28 29.23 19.63
CA THR A 321 -21.74 29.09 19.83
C THR A 321 -22.15 27.74 20.41
N SER A 322 -21.22 26.79 20.55
CA SER A 322 -21.50 25.44 21.05
C SER A 322 -20.33 24.90 21.87
N LEU A 323 -20.62 24.02 22.82
CA LEU A 323 -19.63 23.35 23.67
C LEU A 323 -18.86 22.29 22.87
N LEU A 324 -17.60 22.05 23.26
CA LEU A 324 -16.75 21.03 22.65
C LEU A 324 -17.27 19.63 23.00
N SER A 325 -17.68 18.86 21.99
CA SER A 325 -18.02 17.45 22.13
C SER A 325 -16.82 16.55 21.79
N PRO A 326 -16.74 15.33 22.35
CA PRO A 326 -15.63 14.40 22.04
C PRO A 326 -15.62 13.98 20.55
N GLU A 327 -16.76 14.02 19.87
CA GLU A 327 -16.88 13.78 18.43
C GLU A 327 -16.24 14.91 17.62
N VAL A 328 -16.53 16.16 17.95
CA VAL A 328 -15.93 17.34 17.30
C VAL A 328 -14.44 17.40 17.58
N GLN A 329 -14.01 17.02 18.79
CA GLN A 329 -12.58 16.94 19.12
C GLN A 329 -11.84 15.89 18.29
N ARG A 330 -12.42 14.69 18.11
CA ARG A 330 -11.84 13.66 17.23
C ARG A 330 -11.78 14.12 15.78
N LEU A 331 -12.85 14.76 15.29
CA LEU A 331 -12.90 15.28 13.93
C LEU A 331 -11.86 16.40 13.72
N ALA A 332 -11.76 17.36 14.65
CA ALA A 332 -10.78 18.43 14.58
C ALA A 332 -9.35 17.87 14.63
N SER A 333 -9.08 16.89 15.49
CA SER A 333 -7.77 16.24 15.58
C SER A 333 -7.40 15.53 14.28
N ALA A 334 -8.37 14.84 13.64
CA ALA A 334 -8.15 14.19 12.35
C ALA A 334 -7.84 15.22 11.25
N LEU A 335 -8.62 16.31 11.15
CA LEU A 335 -8.40 17.37 10.17
C LEU A 335 -7.08 18.12 10.39
N LEU A 336 -6.70 18.39 11.64
CA LEU A 336 -5.41 19.01 11.98
C LEU A 336 -4.23 18.11 11.61
N ASN A 337 -4.39 16.80 11.73
CA ASN A 337 -3.41 15.81 11.26
C ASN A 337 -3.45 15.57 9.75
N GLN A 338 -4.27 16.32 9.00
CA GLN A 338 -4.48 16.15 7.55
C GLN A 338 -4.95 14.74 7.16
N LYS A 339 -5.70 14.07 8.04
CA LYS A 339 -6.28 12.76 7.80
C LYS A 339 -7.81 12.82 7.81
N CYS A 340 -8.45 12.10 6.90
CA CYS A 340 -9.90 11.93 6.89
C CYS A 340 -10.41 11.26 8.20
N PRO A 341 -11.48 11.78 8.82
CA PRO A 341 -12.12 11.15 9.97
C PRO A 341 -12.60 9.72 9.67
N VAL A 342 -12.36 8.80 10.62
CA VAL A 342 -12.79 7.38 10.53
C VAL A 342 -14.30 7.21 10.34
N THR A 343 -15.09 8.18 10.83
CA THR A 343 -16.55 8.21 10.65
C THR A 343 -16.95 8.40 9.19
N TRP A 344 -16.15 9.10 8.40
CA TRP A 344 -16.39 9.29 6.97
C TRP A 344 -15.87 8.09 6.18
N GLN A 345 -14.67 7.61 6.51
CA GLN A 345 -14.07 6.42 5.89
C GLN A 345 -14.92 5.16 6.04
N SER A 346 -15.59 4.98 7.18
CA SER A 346 -16.51 3.83 7.38
C SER A 346 -17.78 3.89 6.52
N LYS A 347 -18.12 5.05 5.95
CA LYS A 347 -19.24 5.20 5.02
C LYS A 347 -18.79 5.13 3.57
N TRP A 348 -17.64 5.69 3.26
CA TRP A 348 -17.01 5.64 1.96
C TRP A 348 -15.50 5.69 2.12
N GLU A 349 -14.81 4.66 1.63
CA GLU A 349 -13.36 4.63 1.55
C GLU A 349 -12.90 5.56 0.42
N GLY A 350 -12.62 6.81 0.79
CA GLY A 350 -12.12 7.84 -0.11
C GLY A 350 -10.66 8.22 0.17
N PRO A 351 -10.14 9.26 -0.52
CA PRO A 351 -8.78 9.75 -0.34
C PRO A 351 -8.44 10.10 1.12
N GLU A 352 -7.18 9.90 1.53
CA GLU A 352 -6.72 10.23 2.88
C GLU A 352 -6.74 11.73 3.17
N ASP A 353 -6.47 12.56 2.14
CA ASP A 353 -6.54 14.02 2.24
C ASP A 353 -8.00 14.50 2.34
N PRO A 354 -8.38 15.19 3.43
CA PRO A 354 -9.72 15.74 3.59
C PRO A 354 -10.15 16.66 2.45
N LEU A 355 -9.26 17.46 1.87
CA LEU A 355 -9.64 18.39 0.81
C LEU A 355 -9.97 17.63 -0.49
N GLN A 356 -9.16 16.64 -0.85
CA GLN A 356 -9.43 15.77 -2.00
C GLN A 356 -10.68 14.90 -1.78
N TYR A 357 -10.90 14.41 -0.55
CA TYR A 357 -12.11 13.69 -0.18
C TYR A 357 -13.37 14.53 -0.39
N LEU A 358 -13.39 15.77 0.10
CA LEU A 358 -14.55 16.67 -0.06
C LEU A 358 -14.82 17.02 -1.52
N ARG A 359 -13.77 17.29 -2.32
CA ARG A 359 -13.93 17.55 -3.77
C ARG A 359 -14.51 16.34 -4.48
N SER A 360 -13.99 15.15 -4.20
CA SER A 360 -14.42 13.89 -4.82
C SER A 360 -15.85 13.54 -4.42
N LEU A 361 -16.22 13.74 -3.15
CA LEU A 361 -17.57 13.50 -2.65
C LEU A 361 -18.61 14.36 -3.39
N VAL A 362 -18.35 15.66 -3.53
CA VAL A 362 -19.29 16.57 -4.19
C VAL A 362 -19.34 16.31 -5.70
N ALA A 363 -18.20 16.06 -6.33
CA ALA A 363 -18.14 15.71 -7.76
C ALA A 363 -18.96 14.45 -8.08
N ARG A 364 -18.78 13.37 -7.29
CA ARG A 364 -19.54 12.11 -7.43
C ARG A 364 -21.03 12.31 -7.16
N ALA A 365 -21.39 13.09 -6.14
CA ALA A 365 -22.79 13.38 -5.81
C ALA A 365 -23.52 14.13 -6.95
N LEU A 366 -22.86 15.10 -7.59
CA LEU A 366 -23.39 15.80 -8.77
C LEU A 366 -23.46 14.86 -9.99
N ALA A 367 -22.44 14.04 -10.19
CA ALA A 367 -22.44 13.06 -11.27
C ALA A 367 -23.60 12.07 -11.14
N ILE A 368 -23.84 11.52 -9.95
CA ILE A 368 -24.95 10.57 -9.73
C ILE A 368 -26.33 11.19 -10.02
N GLN A 369 -26.52 12.49 -9.76
CA GLN A 369 -27.75 13.18 -10.17
C GLN A 369 -27.92 13.14 -11.70
N ASN A 370 -26.84 13.42 -12.45
CA ASN A 370 -26.86 13.30 -13.91
C ASN A 370 -27.10 11.85 -14.37
N TRP A 371 -26.57 10.86 -13.64
CA TRP A 371 -26.81 9.45 -13.94
C TRP A 371 -28.28 9.08 -13.77
N VAL A 372 -28.97 9.58 -12.74
CA VAL A 372 -30.42 9.34 -12.59
C VAL A 372 -31.21 9.95 -13.74
N GLU A 373 -30.93 11.20 -14.12
CA GLU A 373 -31.61 11.83 -15.26
C GLU A 373 -31.39 11.06 -16.59
N LYS A 374 -30.20 10.48 -16.77
CA LYS A 374 -29.87 9.65 -17.94
C LYS A 374 -30.51 8.26 -17.89
N ALA A 375 -30.57 7.67 -16.69
CA ALA A 375 -31.13 6.35 -16.48
C ALA A 375 -32.66 6.34 -16.62
N GLU A 376 -33.36 7.37 -16.14
CA GLU A 376 -34.80 7.56 -16.35
C GLU A 376 -35.15 7.64 -17.85
N LYS A 377 -34.25 8.19 -18.67
CA LYS A 377 -34.39 8.27 -20.13
C LYS A 377 -33.98 7.00 -20.87
N GLN A 378 -33.56 5.94 -20.16
CA GLN A 378 -33.02 4.68 -20.72
C GLN A 378 -31.85 4.86 -21.71
N LYS A 379 -31.14 6.00 -21.68
CA LYS A 379 -29.99 6.31 -22.55
C LYS A 379 -28.63 6.05 -21.91
N LEU A 380 -28.61 5.41 -20.74
CA LEU A 380 -27.37 5.22 -19.98
C LEU A 380 -26.34 4.36 -20.73
N LEU A 381 -26.81 3.32 -21.44
CA LEU A 381 -25.95 2.37 -22.15
C LEU A 381 -25.42 2.90 -23.49
N SER A 382 -25.99 3.99 -24.02
CA SER A 382 -25.55 4.58 -25.28
C SER A 382 -24.45 5.62 -25.13
N ASP A 383 -24.26 6.14 -23.91
CA ASP A 383 -23.26 7.15 -23.60
C ASP A 383 -21.95 6.51 -23.10
N THR A 384 -20.85 7.24 -23.27
CA THR A 384 -19.57 6.94 -22.60
C THR A 384 -19.71 7.21 -21.11
N LEU A 385 -19.44 6.20 -20.28
CA LEU A 385 -19.51 6.30 -18.82
C LEU A 385 -18.10 6.35 -18.22
N ASP A 386 -17.94 7.05 -17.10
CA ASP A 386 -16.72 7.02 -16.29
C ASP A 386 -17.04 6.38 -14.93
N LEU A 387 -16.30 5.33 -14.57
CA LEU A 387 -16.45 4.64 -13.28
C LEU A 387 -15.96 5.49 -12.10
N SER A 388 -15.19 6.55 -12.37
CA SER A 388 -14.72 7.49 -11.34
C SER A 388 -15.85 8.25 -10.64
N GLU A 389 -17.06 8.22 -11.21
CA GLU A 389 -18.23 8.95 -10.72
C GLU A 389 -19.04 8.15 -9.67
N LEU A 390 -18.87 6.83 -9.60
CA LEU A 390 -19.63 5.93 -8.72
C LEU A 390 -18.93 5.73 -7.36
N PHE A 391 -19.67 5.51 -6.27
CA PHE A 391 -19.05 5.11 -4.99
C PHE A 391 -18.77 3.60 -4.97
N HIS A 392 -19.64 2.80 -5.57
CA HIS A 392 -19.52 1.34 -5.63
C HIS A 392 -19.55 0.81 -7.09
N PRO A 393 -18.44 0.95 -7.86
CA PRO A 393 -18.35 0.45 -9.24
C PRO A 393 -18.62 -1.05 -9.39
N ASP A 394 -18.20 -1.88 -8.43
CA ASP A 394 -18.38 -3.33 -8.50
C ASP A 394 -19.86 -3.73 -8.45
N THR A 395 -20.64 -3.03 -7.63
CA THR A 395 -22.09 -3.23 -7.54
C THR A 395 -22.79 -2.82 -8.84
N PHE A 396 -22.31 -1.78 -9.51
CA PHE A 396 -22.79 -1.40 -10.84
C PHE A 396 -22.50 -2.50 -11.88
N LEU A 397 -21.29 -3.04 -11.91
CA LEU A 397 -20.93 -4.14 -12.83
C LEU A 397 -21.76 -5.40 -12.56
N ASN A 398 -22.08 -5.67 -11.29
CA ASN A 398 -22.98 -6.76 -10.90
C ASN A 398 -24.43 -6.49 -11.29
N ALA A 399 -24.91 -5.25 -11.19
CA ALA A 399 -26.24 -4.87 -11.69
C ALA A 399 -26.33 -5.06 -13.21
N LEU A 400 -25.28 -4.69 -13.94
CA LEU A 400 -25.15 -4.96 -15.38
C LEU A 400 -25.12 -6.47 -15.68
N ARG A 401 -24.47 -7.27 -14.84
CA ARG A 401 -24.49 -8.75 -14.93
C ARG A 401 -25.91 -9.32 -14.77
N GLN A 402 -26.69 -8.78 -13.83
CA GLN A 402 -28.08 -9.21 -13.62
C GLN A 402 -28.99 -8.81 -14.77
N GLU A 403 -28.83 -7.61 -15.32
CA GLU A 403 -29.62 -7.15 -16.46
C GLU A 403 -29.28 -7.93 -17.73
N THR A 404 -27.99 -8.15 -18.00
CA THR A 404 -27.55 -9.00 -19.12
C THR A 404 -28.11 -10.42 -19.00
N ALA A 405 -28.10 -11.02 -17.82
CA ALA A 405 -28.70 -12.33 -17.58
C ALA A 405 -30.21 -12.36 -17.87
N ARG A 406 -30.96 -11.30 -17.49
CA ARG A 406 -32.40 -11.18 -17.81
C ARG A 406 -32.65 -11.05 -19.31
N VAL A 407 -31.88 -10.22 -20.01
CA VAL A 407 -32.01 -10.03 -21.48
C VAL A 407 -31.59 -11.28 -22.25
N MET A 408 -30.63 -12.04 -21.73
CA MET A 408 -30.16 -13.30 -22.31
C MET A 408 -30.98 -14.52 -21.89
N SER A 409 -31.85 -14.40 -20.88
CA SER A 409 -32.58 -15.51 -20.26
C SER A 409 -31.67 -16.67 -19.84
N CYS A 410 -30.48 -16.35 -19.30
CA CYS A 410 -29.49 -17.32 -18.83
C CYS A 410 -29.25 -17.18 -17.33
N SER A 411 -28.60 -18.19 -16.73
CA SER A 411 -28.15 -18.09 -15.34
C SER A 411 -27.09 -16.98 -15.21
N VAL A 412 -27.08 -16.30 -14.06
CA VAL A 412 -26.07 -15.27 -13.74
C VAL A 412 -24.67 -15.88 -13.69
N ASP A 413 -24.54 -17.14 -13.27
CA ASP A 413 -23.27 -17.85 -13.11
C ASP A 413 -22.61 -18.28 -14.42
N SER A 414 -23.40 -18.39 -15.50
CA SER A 414 -22.86 -18.72 -16.83
C SER A 414 -22.26 -17.52 -17.56
N LEU A 415 -22.11 -16.36 -16.91
CA LEU A 415 -21.60 -15.15 -17.55
C LEU A 415 -20.15 -14.85 -17.13
N LYS A 416 -19.30 -14.53 -18.12
CA LYS A 416 -17.93 -14.07 -17.94
C LYS A 416 -17.80 -12.60 -18.33
N PHE A 417 -17.09 -11.84 -17.52
CA PHE A 417 -16.78 -10.44 -17.80
C PHE A 417 -15.65 -10.34 -18.83
N THR A 418 -15.85 -9.54 -19.88
CA THR A 418 -14.82 -9.27 -20.88
C THR A 418 -14.81 -7.79 -21.27
N ALA A 419 -13.62 -7.28 -21.56
CA ALA A 419 -13.41 -5.94 -22.07
C ALA A 419 -12.58 -5.99 -23.36
N SER A 420 -12.88 -5.12 -24.32
CA SER A 420 -12.19 -5.05 -25.61
C SER A 420 -11.90 -3.61 -26.01
N TRP A 421 -10.68 -3.38 -26.50
CA TRP A 421 -10.25 -2.13 -27.14
C TRP A 421 -10.29 -2.20 -28.68
N LYS A 422 -10.51 -3.38 -29.27
CA LYS A 422 -10.51 -3.61 -30.73
C LYS A 422 -11.88 -3.34 -31.38
N GLY A 423 -12.78 -2.66 -30.67
CA GLY A 423 -14.15 -2.38 -31.10
C GLY A 423 -15.21 -3.15 -30.31
N ARG A 424 -16.45 -3.09 -30.80
CA ARG A 424 -17.65 -3.66 -30.16
C ARG A 424 -17.60 -5.18 -30.05
N ILE A 425 -18.09 -5.71 -28.93
CA ILE A 425 -18.07 -7.14 -28.62
C ILE A 425 -19.32 -7.80 -29.23
N GLN A 426 -19.17 -8.57 -30.30
CA GLN A 426 -20.32 -9.11 -31.05
C GLN A 426 -21.22 -10.05 -30.20
N GLU A 427 -20.63 -10.76 -29.23
CA GLU A 427 -21.35 -11.70 -28.35
C GLU A 427 -22.07 -11.02 -27.17
N GLY A 428 -21.79 -9.74 -26.91
CA GLY A 428 -22.38 -8.98 -25.80
C GLY A 428 -23.61 -8.21 -26.25
N LYS A 429 -24.82 -8.60 -25.77
CA LYS A 429 -26.07 -7.87 -26.07
C LYS A 429 -26.15 -6.50 -25.40
N LEU A 430 -25.62 -6.35 -24.18
CA LEU A 430 -25.46 -5.05 -23.53
C LEU A 430 -23.97 -4.73 -23.47
N GLN A 431 -23.62 -3.57 -24.02
CA GLN A 431 -22.25 -3.07 -24.07
C GLN A 431 -22.24 -1.69 -23.45
N VAL A 432 -21.21 -1.42 -22.67
CA VAL A 432 -20.97 -0.10 -22.08
C VAL A 432 -19.60 0.36 -22.54
N GLU A 433 -19.52 1.59 -23.05
CA GLU A 433 -18.26 2.24 -23.35
C GLU A 433 -17.76 2.95 -22.10
N ILE A 434 -16.61 2.52 -21.57
CA ILE A 434 -16.00 3.12 -20.38
C ILE A 434 -14.78 3.93 -20.78
N SER A 435 -14.73 5.16 -20.26
CA SER A 435 -13.62 6.10 -20.43
C SER A 435 -13.02 6.48 -19.07
N GLY A 436 -11.92 7.23 -19.06
CA GLY A 436 -11.32 7.74 -17.83
C GLY A 436 -10.39 6.76 -17.10
N LEU A 437 -10.16 5.57 -17.65
CA LEU A 437 -9.20 4.62 -17.09
C LEU A 437 -7.77 5.16 -17.15
N GLN A 438 -7.05 4.97 -16.05
CA GLN A 438 -5.66 5.37 -15.89
C GLN A 438 -4.79 4.12 -15.73
N LEU A 439 -3.59 4.16 -16.31
CA LEU A 439 -2.63 3.07 -16.26
C LEU A 439 -1.28 3.62 -15.81
N GLU A 440 -0.68 2.90 -14.87
CA GLU A 440 0.68 3.13 -14.39
C GLU A 440 1.57 1.93 -14.77
N GLY A 441 2.88 2.15 -14.84
CA GLY A 441 3.86 1.10 -15.11
C GLY A 441 4.18 0.89 -16.60
N CYS A 442 3.17 0.89 -17.47
CA CYS A 442 3.35 0.76 -18.92
C CYS A 442 2.64 1.88 -19.70
N ARG A 443 2.80 1.88 -21.03
CA ARG A 443 1.97 2.64 -21.97
C ARG A 443 1.13 1.69 -22.80
N PHE A 444 -0.07 2.11 -23.16
CA PHE A 444 -0.99 1.31 -23.94
C PHE A 444 -1.47 2.09 -25.16
N ASP A 445 -1.09 1.61 -26.35
CA ASP A 445 -1.40 2.25 -27.64
C ASP A 445 -2.63 1.62 -28.32
N GLY A 446 -3.53 0.98 -27.56
CA GLY A 446 -4.77 0.35 -28.06
C GLY A 446 -4.62 -1.11 -28.51
N ASN A 447 -3.43 -1.50 -28.95
CA ASN A 447 -3.16 -2.88 -29.40
C ASN A 447 -1.96 -3.55 -28.70
N ARG A 448 -0.99 -2.76 -28.24
CA ARG A 448 0.24 -3.25 -27.63
C ARG A 448 0.56 -2.45 -26.37
N LEU A 449 1.23 -3.13 -25.45
CA LEU A 449 1.86 -2.50 -24.30
C LEU A 449 3.29 -2.13 -24.70
N SER A 450 3.70 -0.91 -24.35
CA SER A 450 5.05 -0.39 -24.55
C SER A 450 5.66 0.02 -23.21
N GLU A 451 6.99 -0.07 -23.12
CA GLU A 451 7.75 0.28 -21.93
C GLU A 451 7.80 1.80 -21.73
N ASN A 452 7.87 2.22 -20.46
CA ASN A 452 7.98 3.63 -20.11
C ASN A 452 9.42 4.13 -20.22
N LEU A 453 9.60 5.22 -20.94
CA LEU A 453 10.84 5.99 -20.98
C LEU A 453 11.00 6.84 -19.71
N HIS A 454 12.22 7.33 -19.44
CA HIS A 454 12.52 8.20 -18.30
C HIS A 454 11.64 9.47 -18.21
N ASP A 455 11.26 10.04 -19.35
CA ASP A 455 10.44 11.26 -19.41
C ASP A 455 8.93 11.00 -19.48
N SER A 456 8.52 9.75 -19.33
CA SER A 456 7.11 9.38 -19.30
C SER A 456 6.41 9.94 -18.07
N PRO A 457 5.14 10.36 -18.20
CA PRO A 457 4.32 10.64 -17.02
C PRO A 457 4.17 9.35 -16.18
N SER A 458 3.95 9.51 -14.87
CA SER A 458 3.67 8.37 -13.98
C SER A 458 2.33 7.72 -14.32
N VAL A 459 1.34 8.54 -14.64
CA VAL A 459 -0.01 8.13 -15.01
C VAL A 459 -0.22 8.37 -16.50
N SER A 460 -0.60 7.32 -17.23
CA SER A 460 -1.00 7.39 -18.64
C SER A 460 -2.50 7.15 -18.77
N SER A 461 -3.19 7.97 -19.55
CA SER A 461 -4.60 7.75 -19.88
C SER A 461 -4.76 6.58 -20.83
N VAL A 462 -5.71 5.69 -20.55
CA VAL A 462 -6.04 4.55 -21.42
C VAL A 462 -7.16 4.95 -22.38
N LEU A 463 -7.12 4.39 -23.58
CA LEU A 463 -8.21 4.53 -24.55
C LEU A 463 -9.52 3.92 -24.01
N PRO A 464 -10.69 4.47 -24.41
CA PRO A 464 -11.98 3.92 -24.02
C PRO A 464 -12.11 2.45 -24.39
N CYS A 465 -12.75 1.67 -23.52
CA CYS A 465 -12.97 0.24 -23.73
C CYS A 465 -14.44 -0.11 -23.71
N TYR A 466 -14.82 -1.10 -24.52
CA TYR A 466 -16.15 -1.70 -24.46
C TYR A 466 -16.14 -2.84 -23.45
N MET A 467 -17.04 -2.78 -22.46
CA MET A 467 -17.24 -3.84 -21.48
C MET A 467 -18.56 -4.56 -21.73
N ALA A 468 -18.52 -5.90 -21.67
CA ALA A 468 -19.71 -6.73 -21.81
C ALA A 468 -19.58 -8.04 -21.03
N TRP A 469 -20.73 -8.56 -20.58
CA TRP A 469 -20.85 -9.91 -20.07
C TRP A 469 -21.19 -10.85 -21.23
N ILE A 470 -20.37 -11.87 -21.43
CA ILE A 470 -20.56 -12.90 -22.46
C ILE A 470 -20.88 -14.25 -21.80
N PRO A 471 -21.68 -15.12 -22.45
CA PRO A 471 -21.89 -16.46 -21.96
C PRO A 471 -20.56 -17.24 -21.98
N GLN A 472 -20.27 -17.93 -20.88
CA GLN A 472 -19.17 -18.88 -20.83
C GLN A 472 -19.51 -20.04 -21.76
N VAL A 473 -18.84 -20.09 -22.90
CA VAL A 473 -18.88 -21.27 -23.77
C VAL A 473 -18.24 -22.41 -22.97
N LEU A 474 -19.08 -23.30 -22.44
CA LEU A 474 -18.63 -24.58 -21.93
C LEU A 474 -18.14 -25.36 -23.15
N ASN A 475 -16.84 -25.28 -23.43
CA ASN A 475 -16.18 -26.25 -24.29
C ASN A 475 -16.27 -27.59 -23.56
N TYR A 476 -17.30 -28.36 -23.89
CA TYR A 476 -17.42 -29.78 -23.54
C TYR A 476 -16.50 -30.62 -24.41
#